data_AF-A0A9C7THJ9-F1
#
_entry.id   AF-A0A9C7THJ9-F1
#
_cell.length_a   1.000
_cell.length_b   1.000
_cell.length_c   1.000
_cell.angle_alpha   90.00
_cell.angle_beta   90.00
_cell.angle_gamma   90.00
#
_symmetry.space_group_name_H-M   'P 1'
#
loop_
_entity.id
_entity.type
_entity.pdbx_description
1 polymer ?
#
loop_
_entity_poly.entity_id
_entity_poly.type
_entity_poly.pdbx_seq_one_letter_code
_entity_poly.pdbx_strand_id
1 'polypeptide(L)'
;YRERVHREVERYPLYERSGTEWYWEVYRGDTKRYSFLIYDAASDDSVRVRVLFRGPRCRFRVFFNDSLLGMGIPDKMGRPFTVSGIGKFRDGVNTLILSQIESTKVKLDWVELEYTRRLVAKDDMLFFTVDGTSGPVNFRVERLGDGAEVFRVAGPWDVGRMEGVELEEGVLTFGDSLSGKPVRYLVLGPSKFSRPDFVRRDVNSDLRGMGGADYVVIAHRDLLKEAEELVRWREERGMRAVAVDVEDVYDEFAWGLEDPTAIRDFLKYAYEVWNPRPSFALLFGNGHFDFRNRSGSSPPELVPPYEEGALESDLWFGCVDGEDLLPDIAVGRLPVTTPEEARTVVEKIEDYEARKERGPWQDRVILVGDDEWGGILEPNNPSFTRDTEIIARHDIPSLFNQVKIYLMEYPRDSSGEKPQAREALIREINRGAILCNYIGHGNYDVLAHEHVLRGSADVGLLENGRKLPFFFFSSCSNAHFDDPVRLSISERLLLSDKGGGIGVIASTRKTFNRGNVALNRNFYRVLFGGRDVPVGMAFVGAVGRLSPDLMHNARKFVLLGDPALRLAMPEFEVKLSAPDSIKALAELKVSGEVYRDGELAEDFNGEVLLEIFDSANMVRR
;
A
#
# COMPACT_ATOMS: atom_id res chain seq x y z
N TYR A 1 22.76 -34.96 -17.60
CA TYR A 1 21.87 -33.84 -17.98
C TYR A 1 22.51 -32.53 -17.54
N ARG A 2 21.99 -31.37 -17.98
CA ARG A 2 22.44 -30.06 -17.48
C ARG A 2 21.62 -29.70 -16.25
N GLU A 3 22.24 -29.80 -15.09
CA GLU A 3 21.71 -29.37 -13.80
C GLU A 3 21.73 -27.84 -13.73
N ARG A 4 20.67 -27.24 -13.18
CA ARG A 4 20.60 -25.79 -12.91
C ARG A 4 20.29 -25.59 -11.43
N VAL A 5 21.26 -25.06 -10.71
CA VAL A 5 21.12 -24.72 -9.30
C VAL A 5 20.94 -23.22 -9.18
N HIS A 6 19.69 -22.79 -9.04
CA HIS A 6 19.31 -21.41 -8.73
C HIS A 6 19.43 -21.14 -7.24
N ARG A 7 19.95 -19.98 -6.89
CA ARG A 7 19.98 -19.48 -5.51
C ARG A 7 19.61 -18.01 -5.46
N GLU A 8 18.68 -17.75 -4.57
CA GLU A 8 18.09 -16.46 -4.31
C GLU A 8 17.68 -16.45 -2.84
N VAL A 9 17.76 -15.29 -2.21
CA VAL A 9 17.20 -15.08 -0.89
C VAL A 9 16.48 -13.75 -0.96
N GLU A 10 15.16 -13.74 -0.79
CA GLU A 10 14.39 -12.51 -0.82
C GLU A 10 14.49 -11.82 0.54
N ARG A 11 15.45 -10.90 0.71
CA ARG A 11 15.78 -10.32 2.03
C ARG A 11 15.37 -8.87 2.19
N TYR A 12 15.46 -8.09 1.11
CA TYR A 12 15.15 -6.67 1.13
C TYR A 12 14.26 -6.32 -0.06
N PRO A 13 13.25 -5.45 0.12
CA PRO A 13 12.37 -5.05 -0.97
C PRO A 13 13.15 -4.16 -1.98
N LEU A 14 12.95 -4.39 -3.28
CA LEU A 14 13.70 -3.72 -4.33
C LEU A 14 13.30 -2.25 -4.44
N TYR A 15 12.00 -2.00 -4.50
CA TYR A 15 11.41 -0.70 -4.26
C TYR A 15 11.32 -0.56 -2.75
N GLU A 16 11.69 0.60 -2.20
CA GLU A 16 12.00 0.74 -0.76
C GLU A 16 10.88 0.30 0.21
N ARG A 17 9.70 -0.02 -0.33
CA ARG A 17 8.39 -0.07 0.30
C ARG A 17 7.41 -0.88 -0.57
N SER A 18 7.80 -2.05 -1.07
CA SER A 18 6.87 -2.92 -1.81
C SER A 18 7.21 -4.40 -1.73
N GLY A 19 6.17 -5.24 -1.72
CA GLY A 19 6.23 -6.68 -1.58
C GLY A 19 6.48 -7.46 -2.86
N THR A 20 6.43 -6.80 -4.02
CA THR A 20 6.40 -7.48 -5.32
C THR A 20 7.77 -7.94 -5.79
N GLU A 21 8.82 -7.18 -5.47
CA GLU A 21 10.19 -7.48 -5.91
C GLU A 21 11.16 -7.35 -4.74
N TRP A 22 12.02 -8.35 -4.59
CA TRP A 22 12.98 -8.44 -3.49
C TRP A 22 14.39 -8.67 -4.06
N TYR A 23 15.40 -8.45 -3.22
CA TYR A 23 16.78 -8.73 -3.56
C TYR A 23 17.50 -9.34 -2.35
N TRP A 24 18.56 -10.07 -2.63
CA TRP A 24 19.34 -10.80 -1.64
C TRP A 24 20.21 -9.88 -0.80
N GLU A 25 21.10 -9.11 -1.42
CA GLU A 25 22.02 -8.27 -0.68
C GLU A 25 22.66 -7.16 -1.51
N VAL A 26 23.20 -6.14 -0.84
CA VAL A 26 23.87 -5.00 -1.47
C VAL A 26 25.37 -5.25 -1.63
N TYR A 27 25.93 -4.83 -2.75
CA TYR A 27 27.37 -4.72 -2.99
C TYR A 27 27.80 -3.26 -3.09
N ARG A 28 28.97 -2.93 -2.51
CA ARG A 28 29.65 -1.63 -2.62
C ARG A 28 31.18 -1.79 -2.61
N GLY A 29 31.72 -2.42 -3.65
CA GLY A 29 33.14 -2.77 -3.76
C GLY A 29 33.51 -4.05 -3.01
N ASP A 30 32.50 -4.87 -2.69
CA ASP A 30 32.66 -6.05 -1.84
C ASP A 30 33.10 -7.28 -2.64
N THR A 31 33.74 -8.22 -1.94
CA THR A 31 33.94 -9.60 -2.40
C THR A 31 33.15 -10.54 -1.50
N LYS A 32 32.23 -11.29 -2.10
CA LYS A 32 31.37 -12.23 -1.35
C LYS A 32 31.46 -13.65 -1.92
N ARG A 33 31.15 -14.61 -1.05
CA ARG A 33 31.35 -16.04 -1.26
C ARG A 33 30.03 -16.79 -1.04
N TYR A 34 29.69 -17.68 -1.98
CA TYR A 34 28.49 -18.52 -1.95
C TYR A 34 28.88 -20.00 -2.07
N SER A 35 28.37 -20.83 -1.15
CA SER A 35 28.75 -22.24 -1.04
C SER A 35 27.66 -23.16 -1.57
N PHE A 36 27.93 -23.91 -2.64
CA PHE A 36 26.99 -24.86 -3.27
C PHE A 36 27.36 -26.29 -2.91
N LEU A 37 26.36 -27.10 -2.59
CA LEU A 37 26.54 -28.55 -2.44
C LEU A 37 26.30 -29.21 -3.79
N ILE A 38 27.38 -29.67 -4.43
CA ILE A 38 27.36 -30.30 -5.75
C ILE A 38 27.88 -31.73 -5.60
N TYR A 39 27.18 -32.67 -6.21
CA TYR A 39 27.55 -34.09 -6.24
C TYR A 39 27.35 -34.60 -7.66
N ASP A 40 28.15 -35.58 -8.05
CA ASP A 40 28.00 -36.31 -9.32
C ASP A 40 28.10 -35.41 -10.56
N ALA A 41 28.82 -34.29 -10.44
CA ALA A 41 29.19 -33.45 -11.57
C ALA A 41 30.19 -34.18 -12.47
N ALA A 42 30.08 -34.02 -13.78
CA ALA A 42 31.09 -34.51 -14.71
C ALA A 42 32.39 -33.72 -14.49
N SER A 43 33.47 -34.41 -14.13
CA SER A 43 34.79 -33.81 -13.97
C SER A 43 35.25 -33.19 -15.30
N ASP A 44 35.82 -31.99 -15.24
CA ASP A 44 36.36 -31.21 -16.36
C ASP A 44 35.34 -30.65 -17.38
N ASP A 45 34.04 -30.75 -17.11
CA ASP A 45 33.03 -30.06 -17.93
C ASP A 45 32.92 -28.56 -17.59
N SER A 46 32.33 -27.80 -18.50
CA SER A 46 32.06 -26.39 -18.35
C SER A 46 31.01 -26.11 -17.26
N VAL A 47 31.34 -25.15 -16.39
CA VAL A 47 30.38 -24.46 -15.53
C VAL A 47 29.95 -23.18 -16.21
N ARG A 48 28.65 -22.92 -16.22
CA ARG A 48 28.06 -21.64 -16.62
C ARG A 48 27.47 -20.99 -15.38
N VAL A 49 27.90 -19.77 -15.08
CA VAL A 49 27.41 -18.94 -13.99
C VAL A 49 26.57 -17.81 -14.58
N ARG A 50 25.32 -17.71 -14.15
CA ARG A 50 24.45 -16.57 -14.44
C ARG A 50 24.22 -15.80 -13.15
N VAL A 51 24.29 -14.48 -13.21
CA VAL A 51 24.06 -13.64 -12.04
C VAL A 51 23.23 -12.45 -12.44
N LEU A 52 22.16 -12.21 -11.69
CA LEU A 52 21.34 -11.02 -11.83
C LEU A 52 21.67 -10.01 -10.73
N PHE A 53 22.05 -8.81 -11.16
CA PHE A 53 22.11 -7.65 -10.29
C PHE A 53 21.13 -6.59 -10.77
N ARG A 54 20.59 -5.81 -9.84
CA ARG A 54 19.83 -4.58 -10.10
C ARG A 54 20.68 -3.38 -9.71
N GLY A 55 20.88 -2.44 -10.64
CA GLY A 55 21.61 -1.20 -10.37
C GLY A 55 22.40 -0.70 -11.57
N PRO A 56 23.22 0.35 -11.37
CA PRO A 56 24.11 0.87 -12.40
C PRO A 56 25.16 -0.17 -12.85
N ARG A 57 25.69 0.04 -14.06
CA ARG A 57 26.73 -0.78 -14.65
C ARG A 57 28.00 -0.77 -13.78
N CYS A 58 28.47 -1.94 -13.37
CA CYS A 58 29.75 -2.17 -12.70
C CYS A 58 30.34 -3.52 -13.14
N ARG A 59 31.59 -3.81 -12.80
CA ARG A 59 32.29 -5.02 -13.21
C ARG A 59 32.50 -5.94 -12.03
N PHE A 60 32.35 -7.24 -12.28
CA PHE A 60 32.61 -8.30 -11.33
C PHE A 60 33.66 -9.25 -11.88
N ARG A 61 34.58 -9.70 -11.02
CA ARG A 61 35.34 -10.94 -11.27
C ARG A 61 34.58 -12.10 -10.66
N VAL A 62 34.40 -13.15 -11.45
CA VAL A 62 33.66 -14.36 -11.07
C VAL A 62 34.64 -15.51 -10.94
N PHE A 63 34.74 -16.08 -9.74
CA PHE A 63 35.57 -17.27 -9.49
C PHE A 63 34.71 -18.45 -9.09
N PHE A 64 35.08 -19.64 -9.57
CA PHE A 64 34.50 -20.90 -9.13
C PHE A 64 35.62 -21.81 -8.64
N ASN A 65 35.52 -22.29 -7.40
CA ASN A 65 36.56 -23.03 -6.69
C ASN A 65 37.96 -22.40 -6.87
N ASP A 66 38.03 -21.10 -6.54
CA ASP A 66 39.23 -20.25 -6.60
C ASP A 66 39.82 -20.03 -8.00
N SER A 67 39.20 -20.57 -9.05
CA SER A 67 39.61 -20.34 -10.44
C SER A 67 38.78 -19.23 -11.07
N LEU A 68 39.45 -18.23 -11.66
CA LEU A 68 38.79 -17.14 -12.37
C LEU A 68 38.09 -17.69 -13.61
N LEU A 69 36.76 -17.56 -13.66
CA LEU A 69 35.98 -17.91 -14.85
C LEU A 69 35.95 -16.75 -15.86
N GLY A 70 35.95 -15.51 -15.36
CA GLY A 70 35.92 -14.33 -16.22
C GLY A 70 35.34 -13.10 -15.54
N MET A 71 34.95 -12.12 -16.37
CA MET A 71 34.35 -10.88 -15.93
C MET A 71 32.87 -10.81 -16.30
N GLY A 72 32.04 -10.42 -15.33
CA GLY A 72 30.62 -10.14 -15.51
C GLY A 72 30.35 -8.65 -15.44
N ILE A 73 29.36 -8.18 -16.21
CA ILE A 73 28.93 -6.77 -16.19
C ILE A 73 27.41 -6.78 -16.17
N PRO A 74 26.76 -6.41 -15.05
CA PRO A 74 25.32 -6.21 -15.02
C PRO A 74 24.93 -5.12 -15.99
N ASP A 75 23.81 -5.32 -16.69
CA ASP A 75 23.21 -4.27 -17.48
C ASP A 75 22.22 -3.44 -16.64
N LYS A 76 21.89 -2.24 -17.14
CA LYS A 76 20.92 -1.36 -16.47
C LYS A 76 19.47 -1.86 -16.59
N MET A 77 19.21 -2.88 -17.41
CA MET A 77 17.87 -3.39 -17.70
C MET A 77 17.49 -4.57 -16.81
N GLY A 78 18.34 -4.96 -15.86
CA GLY A 78 18.08 -6.13 -15.01
C GLY A 78 18.15 -7.44 -15.78
N ARG A 79 19.04 -7.56 -16.77
CA ARG A 79 19.36 -8.85 -17.37
C ARG A 79 20.56 -9.48 -16.68
N PRO A 80 20.56 -10.80 -16.46
CA PRO A 80 21.70 -11.47 -15.88
C PRO A 80 22.88 -11.46 -16.85
N PHE A 81 24.09 -11.26 -16.33
CA PHE A 81 25.29 -11.56 -17.11
C PHE A 81 25.60 -13.05 -16.99
N THR A 82 26.31 -13.58 -17.99
CA THR A 82 26.73 -14.99 -18.02
C THR A 82 28.25 -15.07 -18.15
N VAL A 83 28.88 -15.89 -17.32
CA VAL A 83 30.30 -16.25 -17.44
C VAL A 83 30.38 -17.77 -17.51
N SER A 84 31.28 -18.32 -18.35
CA SER A 84 31.48 -19.75 -18.46
C SER A 84 32.97 -20.07 -18.46
N GLY A 85 33.33 -21.24 -17.94
CA GLY A 85 34.71 -21.73 -17.93
C GLY A 85 34.76 -23.18 -17.47
N ILE A 86 35.97 -23.73 -17.34
CA ILE A 86 36.15 -25.11 -16.86
C ILE A 86 35.74 -25.18 -15.39
N GLY A 87 34.73 -26.00 -15.09
CA GLY A 87 34.29 -26.25 -13.73
C GLY A 87 35.24 -27.22 -13.05
N LYS A 88 36.11 -26.71 -12.17
CA LYS A 88 36.94 -27.56 -11.29
C LYS A 88 36.08 -28.12 -10.15
N PHE A 89 35.04 -28.89 -10.47
CA PHE A 89 34.07 -29.39 -9.50
C PHE A 89 34.73 -30.27 -8.43
N ARG A 90 34.20 -30.19 -7.22
CA ARG A 90 34.54 -31.04 -6.09
C ARG A 90 33.26 -31.75 -5.65
N ASP A 91 33.32 -33.00 -5.22
CA ASP A 91 32.16 -33.60 -4.54
C ASP A 91 31.97 -32.93 -3.18
N GLY A 92 30.74 -32.52 -2.89
CA GLY A 92 30.39 -31.75 -1.68
C GLY A 92 30.43 -30.24 -1.91
N VAL A 93 31.15 -29.51 -1.05
CA VAL A 93 31.11 -28.05 -1.01
C VAL A 93 31.95 -27.44 -2.14
N ASN A 94 31.29 -26.64 -2.98
CA ASN A 94 31.87 -25.84 -4.05
C ASN A 94 31.61 -24.37 -3.77
N THR A 95 32.46 -23.49 -4.29
CA THR A 95 32.46 -22.08 -3.94
C THR A 95 32.38 -21.19 -5.16
N LEU A 96 31.39 -20.30 -5.20
CA LEU A 96 31.30 -19.17 -6.12
C LEU A 96 31.75 -17.90 -5.39
N ILE A 97 32.69 -17.15 -5.96
CA ILE A 97 33.12 -15.86 -5.43
C ILE A 97 32.80 -14.78 -6.46
N LEU A 98 32.06 -13.77 -6.02
CA LEU A 98 31.75 -12.58 -6.80
C LEU A 98 32.49 -11.40 -6.17
N SER A 99 33.41 -10.80 -6.92
CA SER A 99 34.24 -9.68 -6.47
C SER A 99 33.94 -8.44 -7.30
N GLN A 100 33.29 -7.45 -6.70
CA GLN A 100 32.97 -6.18 -7.37
C GLN A 100 34.23 -5.33 -7.49
N ILE A 101 34.50 -4.82 -8.69
CA ILE A 101 35.69 -4.00 -8.95
C ILE A 101 35.46 -2.55 -8.52
N GLU A 102 34.31 -1.96 -8.89
CA GLU A 102 33.93 -0.60 -8.51
C GLU A 102 33.12 -0.57 -7.21
N SER A 103 33.17 0.53 -6.47
CA SER A 103 32.39 0.75 -5.24
C SER A 103 30.95 1.23 -5.48
N THR A 104 30.41 1.03 -6.69
CA THR A 104 29.06 1.48 -7.04
C THR A 104 28.02 0.58 -6.36
N LYS A 105 27.00 1.17 -5.71
CA LYS A 105 25.93 0.39 -5.06
C LYS A 105 25.14 -0.40 -6.12
N VAL A 106 25.15 -1.73 -6.02
CA VAL A 106 24.28 -2.64 -6.78
C VAL A 106 23.65 -3.69 -5.86
N LYS A 107 22.52 -4.23 -6.26
CA LYS A 107 21.73 -5.19 -5.47
C LYS A 107 21.80 -6.56 -6.16
N LEU A 108 22.31 -7.57 -5.48
CA LEU A 108 22.26 -8.95 -5.96
C LEU A 108 20.84 -9.47 -5.82
N ASP A 109 20.30 -10.00 -6.92
CA ASP A 109 18.98 -10.60 -6.99
C ASP A 109 19.16 -12.12 -6.76
N TRP A 110 19.71 -12.82 -7.76
CA TRP A 110 20.00 -14.25 -7.69
C TRP A 110 21.30 -14.63 -8.41
N VAL A 111 21.78 -15.84 -8.11
CA VAL A 111 22.87 -16.53 -8.81
C VAL A 111 22.39 -17.90 -9.28
N GLU A 112 22.82 -18.34 -10.46
CA GLU A 112 22.49 -19.65 -11.00
C GLU A 112 23.76 -20.33 -11.53
N LEU A 113 23.95 -21.59 -11.16
CA LEU A 113 24.99 -22.46 -11.70
C LEU A 113 24.38 -23.49 -12.64
N GLU A 114 24.92 -23.62 -13.83
CA GLU A 114 24.57 -24.67 -14.78
C GLU A 114 25.78 -25.53 -15.10
N TYR A 115 25.65 -26.84 -14.91
CA TYR A 115 26.72 -27.81 -15.11
C TYR A 115 26.18 -29.20 -15.47
N THR A 116 27.04 -30.09 -15.95
CA THR A 116 26.63 -31.45 -16.29
C THR A 116 26.67 -32.35 -15.07
N ARG A 117 25.56 -33.04 -14.79
CA ARG A 117 25.39 -33.96 -13.65
C ARG A 117 24.88 -35.32 -14.13
N ARG A 118 25.30 -36.39 -13.45
CA ARG A 118 24.79 -37.76 -13.66
C ARG A 118 23.40 -37.92 -13.04
N LEU A 119 22.59 -38.83 -13.59
CA LEU A 119 21.25 -39.15 -13.07
C LEU A 119 21.35 -40.04 -11.82
N VAL A 120 21.79 -39.45 -10.72
CA VAL A 120 21.93 -40.14 -9.42
C VAL A 120 21.06 -39.40 -8.42
N ALA A 121 20.05 -40.10 -7.89
CA ALA A 121 19.17 -39.58 -6.87
C ALA A 121 19.96 -39.33 -5.57
N LYS A 122 19.55 -38.30 -4.86
CA LYS A 122 20.07 -37.96 -3.55
C LYS A 122 18.91 -37.94 -2.59
N ASP A 123 19.05 -38.70 -1.50
CA ASP A 123 17.98 -38.85 -0.52
C ASP A 123 16.69 -39.28 -1.23
N ASP A 124 16.76 -40.37 -2.02
CA ASP A 124 15.59 -40.98 -2.68
C ASP A 124 14.78 -40.04 -3.62
N MET A 125 15.42 -38.97 -4.12
CA MET A 125 14.81 -37.99 -5.01
C MET A 125 15.79 -37.46 -6.05
N LEU A 126 15.29 -37.21 -7.26
CA LEU A 126 15.98 -36.48 -8.32
C LEU A 126 14.99 -35.64 -9.12
N PHE A 127 15.26 -34.33 -9.21
CA PHE A 127 14.61 -33.45 -10.16
C PHE A 127 15.60 -33.07 -11.25
N PHE A 128 15.23 -33.24 -12.53
CA PHE A 128 16.11 -32.90 -13.64
C PHE A 128 15.36 -32.39 -14.86
N THR A 129 16.06 -31.59 -15.68
CA THR A 129 15.54 -31.08 -16.96
C THR A 129 16.34 -31.68 -18.12
N VAL A 130 15.64 -32.08 -19.16
CA VAL A 130 16.23 -32.47 -20.46
C VAL A 130 15.84 -31.42 -21.48
N ASP A 131 16.83 -30.89 -22.18
CA ASP A 131 16.66 -29.78 -23.12
C ASP A 131 17.52 -30.04 -24.37
N GLY A 132 16.99 -29.74 -25.55
CA GLY A 132 17.68 -29.94 -26.83
C GLY A 132 17.74 -31.39 -27.35
N THR A 133 17.18 -32.37 -26.62
CA THR A 133 17.11 -33.78 -27.05
C THR A 133 15.79 -34.06 -27.77
N SER A 134 15.84 -34.73 -28.93
CA SER A 134 14.65 -35.14 -29.68
C SER A 134 14.68 -36.63 -30.02
N GLY A 135 13.50 -37.24 -30.16
CA GLY A 135 13.34 -38.67 -30.41
C GLY A 135 13.19 -39.50 -29.13
N PRO A 136 13.13 -40.85 -29.26
CA PRO A 136 13.01 -41.76 -28.14
C PRO A 136 14.29 -41.76 -27.29
N VAL A 137 14.13 -41.70 -25.98
CA VAL A 137 15.22 -41.66 -25.01
C VAL A 137 14.89 -42.58 -23.83
N ASN A 138 15.88 -43.33 -23.36
CA ASN A 138 15.76 -44.11 -22.13
C ASN A 138 16.61 -43.46 -21.04
N PHE A 139 16.02 -43.27 -19.87
CA PHE A 139 16.68 -42.75 -18.70
C PHE A 139 17.03 -43.89 -17.74
N ARG A 140 18.19 -43.76 -17.09
CA ARG A 140 18.65 -44.63 -16.01
C ARG A 140 19.00 -43.75 -14.82
N VAL A 141 18.23 -43.87 -13.75
CA VAL A 141 18.37 -43.08 -12.52
C VAL A 141 18.80 -44.01 -11.39
N GLU A 142 19.93 -43.73 -10.76
CA GLU A 142 20.52 -44.58 -9.72
C GLU A 142 20.20 -44.07 -8.30
N ARG A 143 20.32 -44.96 -7.30
CA ARG A 143 20.17 -44.69 -5.85
C ARG A 143 18.76 -44.30 -5.42
N LEU A 144 17.77 -45.00 -5.93
CA LEU A 144 16.38 -44.90 -5.49
C LEU A 144 16.00 -46.10 -4.62
N GLY A 145 15.07 -45.88 -3.69
CA GLY A 145 14.44 -46.91 -2.88
C GLY A 145 13.24 -47.55 -3.59
N ASP A 146 12.74 -48.63 -3.00
CA ASP A 146 11.57 -49.35 -3.51
C ASP A 146 10.33 -48.45 -3.62
N GLY A 147 9.55 -48.67 -4.68
CA GLY A 147 8.31 -47.92 -4.92
C GLY A 147 8.53 -46.50 -5.49
N ALA A 148 9.73 -46.18 -5.97
CA ALA A 148 9.98 -44.91 -6.63
C ALA A 148 9.10 -44.68 -7.88
N GLU A 149 8.59 -43.46 -8.01
CA GLU A 149 7.72 -43.04 -9.09
C GLU A 149 8.39 -41.94 -9.93
N VAL A 150 7.99 -41.84 -11.19
CA VAL A 150 8.45 -40.79 -12.11
C VAL A 150 7.26 -39.93 -12.54
N PHE A 151 7.41 -38.62 -12.40
CA PHE A 151 6.47 -37.63 -12.88
C PHE A 151 7.11 -36.81 -13.98
N ARG A 152 6.43 -36.71 -15.12
CA ARG A 152 6.77 -35.83 -16.24
C ARG A 152 6.07 -34.50 -16.04
N VAL A 153 6.86 -33.44 -15.95
CA VAL A 153 6.41 -32.07 -15.69
C VAL A 153 6.66 -31.23 -16.94
N ALA A 154 5.66 -31.15 -17.81
CA ALA A 154 5.72 -30.35 -19.04
C ALA A 154 5.27 -28.90 -18.81
N GLY A 155 4.50 -28.65 -17.76
CA GLY A 155 4.07 -27.33 -17.32
C GLY A 155 3.48 -27.37 -15.90
N PRO A 156 3.16 -26.21 -15.30
CA PRO A 156 2.57 -26.14 -13.96
C PRO A 156 1.23 -26.87 -13.84
N TRP A 157 0.48 -26.96 -14.95
CA TRP A 157 -0.81 -27.65 -15.04
C TRP A 157 -0.76 -28.97 -15.83
N ASP A 158 0.44 -29.35 -16.28
CA ASP A 158 0.67 -30.54 -17.11
C ASP A 158 1.73 -31.41 -16.43
N VAL A 159 1.28 -32.11 -15.39
CA VAL A 159 2.05 -33.07 -14.60
C VAL A 159 1.41 -34.43 -14.75
N GLY A 160 2.14 -35.37 -15.35
CA GLY A 160 1.68 -36.74 -15.57
C GLY A 160 2.59 -37.75 -14.86
N ARG A 161 1.99 -38.75 -14.22
CA ARG A 161 2.73 -39.94 -13.75
C ARG A 161 3.13 -40.79 -14.96
N MET A 162 4.39 -41.17 -15.04
CA MET A 162 4.89 -42.04 -16.12
C MET A 162 4.51 -43.49 -15.86
N GLU A 163 4.18 -44.20 -16.94
CA GLU A 163 3.97 -45.64 -16.96
C GLU A 163 5.23 -46.36 -17.49
N GLY A 164 5.30 -47.69 -17.34
CA GLY A 164 6.44 -48.48 -17.83
C GLY A 164 7.76 -48.19 -17.11
N VAL A 165 7.67 -47.75 -15.86
CA VAL A 165 8.82 -47.50 -14.98
C VAL A 165 9.25 -48.84 -14.37
N GLU A 166 10.52 -49.20 -14.56
CA GLU A 166 11.12 -50.42 -14.00
C GLU A 166 12.17 -50.03 -12.96
N LEU A 167 12.11 -50.65 -11.77
CA LEU A 167 13.07 -50.44 -10.69
C LEU A 167 13.68 -51.78 -10.30
N GLU A 168 15.00 -51.91 -10.45
CA GLU A 168 15.76 -53.10 -10.07
C GLU A 168 17.05 -52.69 -9.34
N GLU A 169 17.29 -53.26 -8.16
CA GLU A 169 18.49 -53.02 -7.33
C GLU A 169 18.85 -51.53 -7.15
N GLY A 170 17.84 -50.68 -6.92
CA GLY A 170 17.99 -49.24 -6.71
C GLY A 170 18.31 -48.44 -7.97
N VAL A 171 18.09 -49.03 -9.14
CA VAL A 171 18.19 -48.36 -10.44
C VAL A 171 16.82 -48.33 -11.12
N LEU A 172 16.31 -47.13 -11.32
CA LEU A 172 15.06 -46.88 -12.01
C LEU A 172 15.33 -46.59 -13.49
N THR A 173 14.57 -47.23 -14.38
CA THR A 173 14.62 -46.99 -15.82
C THR A 173 13.24 -46.68 -16.37
N PHE A 174 13.17 -45.76 -17.34
CA PHE A 174 11.95 -45.40 -18.03
C PHE A 174 12.27 -44.78 -19.40
N GLY A 175 11.34 -44.92 -20.35
CA GLY A 175 11.44 -44.33 -21.68
C GLY A 175 10.52 -43.12 -21.85
N ASP A 176 10.95 -42.15 -22.67
CA ASP A 176 10.07 -41.06 -23.15
C ASP A 176 10.46 -40.69 -24.60
N SER A 177 9.55 -40.03 -25.32
CA SER A 177 9.79 -39.48 -26.65
C SER A 177 9.80 -37.96 -26.60
N LEU A 178 10.97 -37.37 -26.76
CA LEU A 178 11.18 -35.93 -26.63
C LEU A 178 11.05 -35.18 -27.96
N SER A 179 10.63 -33.92 -27.87
CA SER A 179 10.42 -33.04 -29.03
C SER A 179 11.53 -32.00 -29.24
N GLY A 180 12.61 -32.04 -28.45
CA GLY A 180 13.66 -31.01 -28.43
C GLY A 180 13.36 -29.84 -27.48
N LYS A 181 12.12 -29.69 -27.00
CA LYS A 181 11.75 -28.69 -25.99
C LYS A 181 12.18 -29.13 -24.58
N PRO A 182 12.42 -28.20 -23.65
CA PRO A 182 12.69 -28.53 -22.25
C PRO A 182 11.54 -29.35 -21.64
N VAL A 183 11.88 -30.51 -21.08
CA VAL A 183 10.97 -31.35 -20.28
C VAL A 183 11.61 -31.59 -18.92
N ARG A 184 10.83 -31.47 -17.85
CA ARG A 184 11.28 -31.73 -16.49
C ARG A 184 10.75 -33.07 -16.00
N TYR A 185 11.57 -33.77 -15.21
CA TYR A 185 11.17 -35.00 -14.53
C TYR A 185 11.43 -34.86 -13.04
N LEU A 186 10.49 -35.33 -12.26
CA LEU A 186 10.63 -35.54 -10.83
C LEU A 186 10.57 -37.05 -10.57
N VAL A 187 11.66 -37.60 -10.06
CA VAL A 187 11.75 -39.00 -9.64
C VAL A 187 11.88 -39.01 -8.14
N LEU A 188 10.99 -39.71 -7.43
CA LEU A 188 11.02 -39.74 -5.98
C LEU A 188 10.44 -41.03 -5.43
N GLY A 189 10.98 -41.48 -4.30
CA GLY A 189 10.40 -42.55 -3.51
C GLY A 189 9.22 -42.10 -2.64
N PRO A 190 8.41 -43.04 -2.12
CA PRO A 190 7.21 -42.72 -1.33
C PRO A 190 7.49 -41.89 -0.07
N SER A 191 8.70 -42.00 0.48
CA SER A 191 9.14 -41.23 1.66
C SER A 191 9.26 -39.72 1.40
N LYS A 192 9.28 -39.31 0.13
CA LYS A 192 9.46 -37.92 -0.30
C LYS A 192 8.18 -37.23 -0.74
N PHE A 193 7.04 -37.92 -0.68
CA PHE A 193 5.75 -37.26 -0.86
C PHE A 193 5.53 -36.24 0.26
N SER A 194 5.35 -34.98 -0.14
CA SER A 194 4.95 -33.92 0.77
C SER A 194 3.62 -34.27 1.42
N ARG A 195 3.49 -33.95 2.70
CA ARG A 195 2.24 -34.03 3.44
C ARG A 195 1.74 -32.62 3.71
N PRO A 196 0.43 -32.39 3.80
CA PRO A 196 -0.06 -31.10 4.26
C PRO A 196 0.47 -30.84 5.68
N ASP A 197 0.89 -29.61 5.95
CA ASP A 197 1.39 -29.22 7.27
C ASP A 197 0.29 -29.31 8.33
N PHE A 198 -0.94 -28.93 7.97
CA PHE A 198 -2.14 -29.10 8.78
C PHE A 198 -3.40 -29.16 7.89
N VAL A 199 -4.51 -29.58 8.49
CA VAL A 199 -5.85 -29.53 7.89
C VAL A 199 -6.77 -28.91 8.92
N ARG A 200 -7.51 -27.86 8.54
CA ARG A 200 -8.52 -27.21 9.39
C ARG A 200 -9.92 -27.46 8.84
N ARG A 201 -10.91 -27.50 9.75
CA ARG A 201 -12.32 -27.53 9.33
C ARG A 201 -12.72 -26.11 8.93
N ASP A 202 -13.29 -25.99 7.76
CA ASP A 202 -13.89 -24.75 7.26
C ASP A 202 -15.39 -24.65 7.63
N VAL A 203 -15.87 -23.42 7.78
CA VAL A 203 -17.29 -23.09 7.98
C VAL A 203 -17.77 -22.37 6.73
N ASN A 204 -18.52 -23.07 5.87
CA ASN A 204 -18.97 -22.51 4.60
C ASN A 204 -19.69 -21.16 4.77
N SER A 205 -19.27 -20.20 3.95
CA SER A 205 -19.95 -18.94 3.64
C SER A 205 -20.83 -19.04 2.39
N ASP A 206 -21.67 -18.03 2.16
CA ASP A 206 -22.52 -17.90 0.96
C ASP A 206 -22.57 -16.43 0.49
N LEU A 207 -21.41 -15.82 0.29
CA LEU A 207 -21.27 -14.45 -0.22
C LEU A 207 -21.91 -14.30 -1.60
N ARG A 208 -21.88 -15.36 -2.41
CA ARG A 208 -22.53 -15.39 -3.73
C ARG A 208 -24.07 -15.39 -3.66
N GLY A 209 -24.67 -15.99 -2.64
CA GLY A 209 -26.12 -16.05 -2.43
C GLY A 209 -26.71 -14.84 -1.71
N MET A 210 -25.89 -13.93 -1.19
CA MET A 210 -26.36 -12.73 -0.48
C MET A 210 -27.20 -11.80 -1.36
N GLY A 211 -28.23 -11.20 -0.75
CA GLY A 211 -29.18 -10.35 -1.47
C GLY A 211 -28.75 -8.89 -1.69
N GLY A 212 -27.57 -8.47 -1.21
CA GLY A 212 -26.98 -7.15 -1.48
C GLY A 212 -26.79 -6.20 -0.29
N ALA A 213 -26.04 -5.12 -0.52
CA ALA A 213 -25.70 -4.09 0.47
C ALA A 213 -25.17 -2.83 -0.25
N ASP A 214 -25.45 -1.65 0.32
CA ASP A 214 -24.87 -0.37 -0.09
C ASP A 214 -23.43 -0.20 0.43
N TYR A 215 -23.12 -0.84 1.57
CA TYR A 215 -21.88 -0.69 2.33
C TYR A 215 -21.34 -2.05 2.76
N VAL A 216 -20.13 -2.38 2.32
CA VAL A 216 -19.47 -3.66 2.60
C VAL A 216 -18.22 -3.42 3.43
N VAL A 217 -18.17 -3.99 4.63
CA VAL A 217 -16.97 -4.00 5.48
C VAL A 217 -16.27 -5.34 5.30
N ILE A 218 -15.01 -5.32 4.88
CA ILE A 218 -14.17 -6.52 4.72
C ILE A 218 -13.15 -6.51 5.85
N ALA A 219 -13.25 -7.46 6.76
CA ALA A 219 -12.47 -7.49 7.99
C ALA A 219 -11.84 -8.86 8.21
N HIS A 220 -10.69 -8.92 8.88
CA HIS A 220 -10.22 -10.18 9.46
C HIS A 220 -11.13 -10.59 10.63
N ARG A 221 -11.36 -11.89 10.84
CA ARG A 221 -12.21 -12.42 11.94
C ARG A 221 -11.93 -11.83 13.32
N ASP A 222 -10.67 -11.52 13.61
CA ASP A 222 -10.26 -10.96 14.89
C ASP A 222 -10.81 -9.54 15.13
N LEU A 223 -11.25 -8.87 14.06
CA LEU A 223 -11.82 -7.52 14.06
C LEU A 223 -13.30 -7.48 13.68
N LEU A 224 -13.91 -8.64 13.36
CA LEU A 224 -15.24 -8.71 12.78
C LEU A 224 -16.32 -8.17 13.73
N LYS A 225 -16.14 -8.35 15.05
CA LYS A 225 -17.06 -7.84 16.05
C LYS A 225 -17.17 -6.30 16.02
N GLU A 226 -16.04 -5.61 15.99
CA GLU A 226 -16.00 -4.13 15.89
C GLU A 226 -16.46 -3.65 14.50
N ALA A 227 -16.21 -4.42 13.44
CA ALA A 227 -16.78 -4.14 12.11
C ALA A 227 -18.32 -4.23 12.13
N GLU A 228 -18.90 -5.21 12.82
CA GLU A 228 -20.36 -5.33 13.00
C GLU A 228 -20.98 -4.19 13.82
N GLU A 229 -20.23 -3.58 14.75
CA GLU A 229 -20.66 -2.37 15.46
C GLU A 229 -20.88 -1.21 14.47
N LEU A 230 -19.92 -0.98 13.57
CA LEU A 230 -20.04 0.04 12.53
C LEU A 230 -21.16 -0.27 11.52
N VAL A 231 -21.37 -1.55 11.17
CA VAL A 231 -22.50 -1.98 10.33
C VAL A 231 -23.82 -1.58 10.97
N ARG A 232 -24.03 -1.89 12.26
CA ARG A 232 -25.26 -1.50 12.98
C ARG A 232 -25.46 0.01 12.97
N TRP A 233 -24.40 0.78 13.17
CA TRP A 233 -24.45 2.24 13.11
C TRP A 233 -24.93 2.79 11.76
N ARG A 234 -24.52 2.14 10.67
CA ARG A 234 -24.92 2.46 9.29
C ARG A 234 -26.37 2.04 9.01
N GLU A 235 -26.79 0.87 9.49
CA GLU A 235 -28.17 0.38 9.38
C GLU A 235 -29.18 1.29 10.10
N GLU A 236 -28.84 1.76 11.30
CA GLU A 236 -29.65 2.75 12.04
C GLU A 236 -29.85 4.07 11.28
N ARG A 237 -28.99 4.35 10.29
CA ARG A 237 -29.03 5.53 9.40
C ARG A 237 -29.59 5.22 8.01
N GLY A 238 -30.22 4.06 7.84
CA GLY A 238 -30.96 3.70 6.64
C GLY A 238 -30.10 3.17 5.49
N MET A 239 -28.86 2.77 5.74
CA MET A 239 -28.02 2.06 4.76
C MET A 239 -28.15 0.55 4.93
N ARG A 240 -28.20 -0.21 3.83
CA ARG A 240 -28.03 -1.67 3.92
C ARG A 240 -26.54 -1.97 4.01
N ALA A 241 -26.08 -2.48 5.14
CA ALA A 241 -24.66 -2.70 5.39
C ALA A 241 -24.38 -4.16 5.77
N VAL A 242 -23.16 -4.63 5.51
CA VAL A 242 -22.72 -5.96 5.95
C VAL A 242 -21.23 -5.99 6.25
N ALA A 243 -20.84 -6.81 7.23
CA ALA A 243 -19.45 -7.15 7.50
C ALA A 243 -19.20 -8.58 7.02
N VAL A 244 -18.07 -8.81 6.35
CA VAL A 244 -17.64 -10.12 5.83
C VAL A 244 -16.24 -10.44 6.33
N ASP A 245 -16.00 -11.71 6.67
CA ASP A 245 -14.65 -12.21 6.97
C ASP A 245 -13.85 -12.22 5.66
N VAL A 246 -12.64 -11.68 5.67
CA VAL A 246 -11.75 -11.70 4.51
C VAL A 246 -11.34 -13.13 4.15
N GLU A 247 -11.30 -14.06 5.11
CA GLU A 247 -11.05 -15.48 4.82
C GLU A 247 -12.16 -16.08 3.94
N ASP A 248 -13.44 -15.75 4.19
CA ASP A 248 -14.57 -16.19 3.35
C ASP A 248 -14.44 -15.67 1.91
N VAL A 249 -13.95 -14.45 1.75
CA VAL A 249 -13.67 -13.85 0.44
C VAL A 249 -12.59 -14.65 -0.29
N TYR A 250 -11.51 -15.05 0.40
CA TYR A 250 -10.46 -15.89 -0.19
C TYR A 250 -10.98 -17.28 -0.59
N ASP A 251 -11.80 -17.90 0.26
CA ASP A 251 -12.35 -19.23 0.00
C ASP A 251 -13.28 -19.25 -1.23
N GLU A 252 -14.15 -18.24 -1.39
CA GLU A 252 -15.12 -18.18 -2.49
C GLU A 252 -14.60 -17.55 -3.80
N PHE A 253 -13.53 -16.74 -3.75
CA PHE A 253 -13.03 -15.98 -4.91
C PHE A 253 -11.57 -16.25 -5.27
N ALA A 254 -10.81 -16.97 -4.44
CA ALA A 254 -9.43 -17.37 -4.74
C ALA A 254 -9.07 -18.81 -4.28
N TRP A 255 -10.07 -19.67 -4.04
CA TRP A 255 -9.86 -21.06 -3.62
C TRP A 255 -9.03 -21.19 -2.32
N GLY A 256 -9.19 -20.22 -1.41
CA GLY A 256 -8.52 -20.15 -0.11
C GLY A 256 -7.12 -19.54 -0.16
N LEU A 257 -6.70 -18.97 -1.29
CA LEU A 257 -5.44 -18.23 -1.39
C LEU A 257 -5.63 -16.79 -0.90
N GLU A 258 -4.76 -16.35 0.00
CA GLU A 258 -4.64 -14.95 0.41
C GLU A 258 -4.15 -14.11 -0.78
N ASP A 259 -5.09 -13.60 -1.57
CA ASP A 259 -4.83 -12.80 -2.76
C ASP A 259 -5.70 -11.54 -2.74
N PRO A 260 -5.13 -10.32 -2.80
CA PRO A 260 -5.92 -9.10 -2.93
C PRO A 260 -6.85 -9.10 -4.16
N THR A 261 -6.58 -9.90 -5.21
CA THR A 261 -7.52 -10.03 -6.32
C THR A 261 -8.86 -10.62 -5.90
N ALA A 262 -8.89 -11.49 -4.89
CA ALA A 262 -10.13 -12.05 -4.34
C ALA A 262 -11.06 -10.95 -3.81
N ILE A 263 -10.50 -9.95 -3.10
CA ILE A 263 -11.23 -8.81 -2.55
C ILE A 263 -11.87 -8.01 -3.68
N ARG A 264 -11.10 -7.70 -4.74
CA ARG A 264 -11.62 -6.97 -5.90
C ARG A 264 -12.66 -7.79 -6.66
N ASP A 265 -12.44 -9.08 -6.86
CA ASP A 265 -13.35 -9.96 -7.60
C ASP A 265 -14.67 -10.16 -6.84
N PHE A 266 -14.62 -10.23 -5.51
CA PHE A 266 -15.80 -10.18 -4.65
C PHE A 266 -16.56 -8.86 -4.79
N LEU A 267 -15.88 -7.72 -4.67
CA LEU A 267 -16.51 -6.41 -4.84
C LEU A 267 -17.10 -6.23 -6.24
N LYS A 268 -16.44 -6.75 -7.28
CA LYS A 268 -16.96 -6.78 -8.65
C LYS A 268 -18.21 -7.65 -8.77
N TYR A 269 -18.18 -8.85 -8.22
CA TYR A 269 -19.36 -9.73 -8.20
C TYR A 269 -20.53 -9.06 -7.48
N ALA A 270 -20.30 -8.48 -6.30
CA ALA A 270 -21.31 -7.74 -5.57
C ALA A 270 -21.83 -6.55 -6.40
N TYR A 271 -20.96 -5.78 -7.05
CA TYR A 271 -21.35 -4.66 -7.90
C TYR A 271 -22.29 -5.08 -9.06
N GLU A 272 -22.04 -6.24 -9.67
CA GLU A 272 -22.79 -6.73 -10.82
C GLU A 272 -24.08 -7.46 -10.45
N VAL A 273 -24.11 -8.17 -9.32
CA VAL A 273 -25.17 -9.14 -8.99
C VAL A 273 -26.06 -8.69 -7.82
N TRP A 274 -25.50 -8.00 -6.82
CA TRP A 274 -26.26 -7.63 -5.63
C TRP A 274 -27.26 -6.51 -5.89
N ASN A 275 -28.36 -6.51 -5.14
CA ASN A 275 -29.37 -5.44 -5.19
C ASN A 275 -29.85 -5.04 -3.77
N PRO A 276 -29.44 -3.87 -3.23
CA PRO A 276 -28.60 -2.87 -3.89
C PRO A 276 -27.17 -3.36 -4.08
N ARG A 277 -26.51 -2.79 -5.10
CA ARG A 277 -25.08 -2.94 -5.33
C ARG A 277 -24.29 -2.01 -4.40
N PRO A 278 -23.06 -2.39 -4.00
CA PRO A 278 -22.24 -1.55 -3.12
C PRO A 278 -21.91 -0.20 -3.77
N SER A 279 -22.08 0.86 -2.98
CA SER A 279 -21.52 2.20 -3.27
C SER A 279 -20.24 2.45 -2.47
N PHE A 280 -20.06 1.70 -1.38
CA PHE A 280 -18.96 1.86 -0.44
C PHE A 280 -18.36 0.50 -0.06
N ALA A 281 -17.04 0.46 0.07
CA ALA A 281 -16.32 -0.65 0.65
C ALA A 281 -15.30 -0.14 1.69
N LEU A 282 -15.32 -0.72 2.89
CA LEU A 282 -14.36 -0.42 3.93
C LEU A 282 -13.45 -1.62 4.18
N LEU A 283 -12.14 -1.41 3.99
CA LEU A 283 -11.10 -2.37 4.37
C LEU A 283 -10.81 -2.17 5.87
N PHE A 284 -11.27 -3.10 6.69
CA PHE A 284 -11.23 -3.01 8.15
C PHE A 284 -10.11 -3.90 8.69
N GLY A 285 -8.91 -3.33 8.74
CA GLY A 285 -7.69 -4.01 9.12
C GLY A 285 -6.48 -3.37 8.46
N ASN A 286 -5.36 -3.35 9.19
CA ASN A 286 -4.10 -2.96 8.59
C ASN A 286 -3.63 -4.00 7.58
N GLY A 287 -2.77 -3.59 6.66
CA GLY A 287 -2.04 -4.53 5.81
C GLY A 287 -0.67 -4.02 5.45
N HIS A 288 0.20 -4.87 4.91
CA HIS A 288 1.57 -4.48 4.65
C HIS A 288 2.22 -5.16 3.45
N PHE A 289 3.27 -4.54 2.94
CA PHE A 289 3.97 -5.04 1.76
C PHE A 289 4.70 -6.38 1.98
N ASP A 290 4.95 -6.81 3.22
CA ASP A 290 5.64 -8.08 3.52
C ASP A 290 4.68 -9.18 4.02
N PHE A 291 3.55 -9.36 3.32
CA PHE A 291 2.51 -10.35 3.64
C PHE A 291 3.03 -11.81 3.66
N ARG A 292 4.09 -12.13 2.93
CA ARG A 292 4.75 -13.46 2.97
C ARG A 292 5.76 -13.61 4.10
N ASN A 293 5.89 -12.60 4.96
CA ASN A 293 6.84 -12.51 6.06
C ASN A 293 8.27 -12.89 5.64
N ARG A 294 8.72 -12.38 4.48
CA ARG A 294 10.07 -12.62 3.92
C ARG A 294 11.15 -12.01 4.81
N SER A 295 10.83 -10.93 5.52
CA SER A 295 11.73 -10.35 6.53
C SER A 295 11.88 -11.24 7.77
N GLY A 296 10.90 -12.10 8.05
CA GLY A 296 10.83 -12.94 9.25
C GLY A 296 10.39 -12.20 10.51
N SER A 297 9.98 -10.93 10.40
CA SER A 297 9.59 -10.07 11.53
C SER A 297 8.31 -9.27 11.29
N SER A 298 7.59 -9.54 10.20
CA SER A 298 6.34 -8.83 9.90
C SER A 298 5.22 -9.27 10.83
N PRO A 299 4.32 -8.35 11.22
CA PRO A 299 3.13 -8.71 11.97
C PRO A 299 2.21 -9.60 11.13
N PRO A 300 1.12 -10.14 11.71
CA PRO A 300 0.07 -10.79 10.92
C PRO A 300 -0.53 -9.82 9.91
N GLU A 301 -0.71 -10.29 8.69
CA GLU A 301 -1.46 -9.59 7.65
C GLU A 301 -2.97 -9.73 7.95
N LEU A 302 -3.71 -8.61 7.96
CA LEU A 302 -5.16 -8.64 8.25
C LEU A 302 -5.98 -8.42 6.98
N VAL A 303 -5.73 -7.32 6.26
CA VAL A 303 -6.38 -7.04 4.98
C VAL A 303 -5.34 -6.48 3.99
N PRO A 304 -4.85 -7.29 3.03
CA PRO A 304 -3.71 -6.92 2.20
C PRO A 304 -4.02 -5.73 1.29
N PRO A 305 -3.07 -4.83 1.07
CA PRO A 305 -3.17 -3.81 0.04
C PRO A 305 -2.92 -4.42 -1.35
N TYR A 306 -3.34 -3.70 -2.39
CA TYR A 306 -2.92 -4.01 -3.76
C TYR A 306 -1.63 -3.28 -4.11
N GLU A 307 -0.64 -4.02 -4.63
CA GLU A 307 0.65 -3.47 -5.03
C GLU A 307 1.03 -3.83 -6.48
N GLU A 308 1.62 -2.86 -7.18
CA GLU A 308 2.20 -3.04 -8.52
C GLU A 308 3.53 -2.26 -8.64
N GLY A 309 4.65 -2.95 -8.42
CA GLY A 309 5.99 -2.36 -8.52
C GLY A 309 6.27 -1.31 -7.45
N ALA A 310 6.08 -0.03 -7.77
CA ALA A 310 6.25 1.08 -6.82
C ALA A 310 4.93 1.78 -6.45
N LEU A 311 3.80 1.17 -6.83
CA LEU A 311 2.45 1.59 -6.52
C LEU A 311 1.89 0.72 -5.40
N GLU A 312 1.22 1.37 -4.45
CA GLU A 312 0.15 0.78 -3.65
C GLU A 312 -1.14 1.53 -4.02
N SER A 313 -2.28 0.83 -4.07
CA SER A 313 -3.55 1.46 -4.45
C SER A 313 -4.79 0.74 -3.91
N ASP A 314 -5.32 1.19 -2.77
CA ASP A 314 -6.66 0.78 -2.33
C ASP A 314 -7.78 1.21 -3.30
N LEU A 315 -7.57 2.27 -4.11
CA LEU A 315 -8.53 2.68 -5.16
C LEU A 315 -8.80 1.57 -6.18
N TRP A 316 -7.81 0.69 -6.41
CA TRP A 316 -7.93 -0.41 -7.36
C TRP A 316 -9.03 -1.41 -6.98
N PHE A 317 -9.29 -1.62 -5.70
CA PHE A 317 -10.39 -2.48 -5.23
C PHE A 317 -11.77 -1.95 -5.68
N GLY A 318 -11.89 -0.64 -5.90
CA GLY A 318 -13.11 0.00 -6.36
C GLY A 318 -13.27 0.06 -7.88
N CYS A 319 -12.23 -0.22 -8.67
CA CYS A 319 -12.28 -0.25 -10.14
C CYS A 319 -12.89 -1.57 -10.62
N VAL A 320 -14.22 -1.66 -10.70
CA VAL A 320 -14.94 -2.93 -10.90
C VAL A 320 -15.78 -2.98 -12.17
N ASP A 321 -16.10 -1.84 -12.78
CA ASP A 321 -16.78 -1.71 -14.07
C ASP A 321 -15.82 -1.16 -15.14
N GLY A 322 -15.92 -1.68 -16.36
CA GLY A 322 -15.05 -1.31 -17.48
C GLY A 322 -13.57 -1.74 -17.37
N GLU A 323 -12.80 -1.43 -18.41
CA GLU A 323 -11.34 -1.62 -18.48
C GLU A 323 -10.62 -0.27 -18.27
N ASP A 324 -10.91 0.39 -17.15
CA ASP A 324 -10.27 1.66 -16.79
C ASP A 324 -9.76 1.69 -15.35
N LEU A 325 -9.28 2.86 -14.92
CA LEU A 325 -8.67 3.10 -13.62
C LEU A 325 -9.53 4.02 -12.75
N LEU A 326 -10.82 4.15 -13.09
CA LEU A 326 -11.79 4.93 -12.33
C LEU A 326 -12.48 3.99 -11.34
N PRO A 327 -12.51 4.34 -10.05
CA PRO A 327 -13.24 3.55 -9.07
C PRO A 327 -14.76 3.80 -9.19
N ASP A 328 -15.54 2.72 -9.21
CA ASP A 328 -17.00 2.71 -9.19
C ASP A 328 -17.56 2.61 -7.77
N ILE A 329 -16.75 2.08 -6.84
CA ILE A 329 -17.03 1.95 -5.42
C ILE A 329 -16.09 2.87 -4.65
N ALA A 330 -16.63 3.63 -3.70
CA ALA A 330 -15.83 4.43 -2.79
C ALA A 330 -15.16 3.54 -1.72
N VAL A 331 -13.84 3.37 -1.85
CA VAL A 331 -13.04 2.57 -0.93
C VAL A 331 -12.39 3.45 0.14
N GLY A 332 -12.46 3.02 1.40
CA GLY A 332 -11.64 3.54 2.50
C GLY A 332 -11.05 2.41 3.33
N ARG A 333 -10.09 2.74 4.20
CA ARG A 333 -9.41 1.78 5.07
C ARG A 333 -9.37 2.27 6.51
N LEU A 334 -9.66 1.38 7.46
CA LEU A 334 -9.31 1.56 8.87
C LEU A 334 -8.08 0.66 9.16
N PRO A 335 -6.86 1.21 9.25
CA PRO A 335 -5.62 0.45 9.42
C PRO A 335 -5.42 0.05 10.89
N VAL A 336 -6.40 -0.62 11.47
CA VAL A 336 -6.39 -1.08 12.86
C VAL A 336 -5.79 -2.48 12.93
N THR A 337 -5.03 -2.76 13.98
CA THR A 337 -4.36 -4.05 14.19
C THR A 337 -4.93 -4.85 15.36
N THR A 338 -5.72 -4.19 16.22
CA THR A 338 -6.30 -4.78 17.42
C THR A 338 -7.77 -4.38 17.59
N PRO A 339 -8.57 -5.19 18.32
CA PRO A 339 -9.94 -4.84 18.69
C PRO A 339 -10.04 -3.51 19.47
N GLU A 340 -9.05 -3.16 20.29
CA GLU A 340 -9.03 -1.90 21.04
C GLU A 340 -8.85 -0.67 20.13
N GLU A 341 -7.94 -0.76 19.15
CA GLU A 341 -7.78 0.27 18.12
C GLU A 341 -9.05 0.40 17.26
N ALA A 342 -9.61 -0.73 16.85
CA ALA A 342 -10.86 -0.80 16.10
C ALA A 342 -12.00 -0.09 16.83
N ARG A 343 -12.25 -0.43 18.10
CA ARG A 343 -13.26 0.22 18.93
C ARG A 343 -13.02 1.73 19.05
N THR A 344 -11.79 2.15 19.28
CA THR A 344 -11.44 3.58 19.39
C THR A 344 -11.82 4.37 18.14
N VAL A 345 -11.58 3.80 16.95
CA VAL A 345 -11.90 4.47 15.68
C VAL A 345 -13.40 4.44 15.39
N VAL A 346 -14.08 3.31 15.64
CA VAL A 346 -15.53 3.18 15.47
C VAL A 346 -16.26 4.18 16.38
N GLU A 347 -15.91 4.26 17.67
CA GLU A 347 -16.51 5.22 18.59
C GLU A 347 -16.31 6.68 18.14
N LYS A 348 -15.16 7.01 17.52
CA LYS A 348 -14.95 8.35 16.94
C LYS A 348 -15.92 8.64 15.80
N ILE A 349 -16.12 7.68 14.90
CA ILE A 349 -17.08 7.80 13.79
C ILE A 349 -18.49 8.01 14.33
N GLU A 350 -18.90 7.19 15.29
CA GLU A 350 -20.22 7.28 15.91
C GLU A 350 -20.42 8.63 16.62
N ASP A 351 -19.49 9.05 17.47
CA ASP A 351 -19.57 10.31 18.22
C ASP A 351 -19.62 11.54 17.31
N TYR A 352 -18.85 11.50 16.22
CA TYR A 352 -18.75 12.57 15.24
C TYR A 352 -20.06 12.73 14.46
N GLU A 353 -20.63 11.64 13.94
CA GLU A 353 -21.88 11.66 13.18
C GLU A 353 -23.12 11.83 14.07
N ALA A 354 -23.06 11.37 15.32
CA ALA A 354 -24.05 11.70 16.35
C ALA A 354 -24.03 13.19 16.74
N ARG A 355 -22.96 13.91 16.37
CA ARG A 355 -22.72 15.30 16.75
C ARG A 355 -22.76 15.48 18.27
N LYS A 356 -22.11 14.59 19.04
CA LYS A 356 -22.06 14.69 20.51
C LYS A 356 -21.35 15.96 21.00
N GLU A 357 -20.38 16.47 20.24
CA GLU A 357 -19.68 17.72 20.51
C GLU A 357 -19.95 18.77 19.42
N ARG A 358 -21.06 19.52 19.55
CA ARG A 358 -21.36 20.65 18.66
C ARG A 358 -20.57 21.89 19.05
N GLY A 359 -20.24 22.74 18.08
CA GLY A 359 -19.66 24.04 18.36
C GLY A 359 -18.98 24.72 17.17
N PRO A 360 -18.33 25.88 17.41
CA PRO A 360 -17.74 26.71 16.36
C PRO A 360 -16.67 26.00 15.51
N TRP A 361 -16.12 24.89 16.00
CA TRP A 361 -15.15 24.09 15.27
C TRP A 361 -15.69 23.53 13.94
N GLN A 362 -17.01 23.33 13.84
CA GLN A 362 -17.68 22.84 12.62
C GLN A 362 -17.65 23.87 11.49
N ASP A 363 -17.45 25.15 11.81
CA ASP A 363 -17.29 26.26 10.87
C ASP A 363 -15.83 26.55 10.52
N ARG A 364 -14.86 25.80 11.06
CA ARG A 364 -13.42 26.12 10.92
C ARG A 364 -12.73 25.21 9.91
N VAL A 365 -11.95 25.81 9.01
CA VAL A 365 -11.06 25.10 8.07
C VAL A 365 -9.62 25.58 8.28
N ILE A 366 -8.72 24.66 8.59
CA ILE A 366 -7.28 24.94 8.72
C ILE A 366 -6.61 24.74 7.36
N LEU A 367 -5.85 25.74 6.93
CA LEU A 367 -5.15 25.76 5.64
C LEU A 367 -3.66 25.98 5.88
N VAL A 368 -2.85 24.95 5.62
CA VAL A 368 -1.41 24.94 5.88
C VAL A 368 -0.66 24.87 4.56
N GLY A 369 0.20 25.86 4.31
CA GLY A 369 1.03 25.94 3.10
C GLY A 369 2.51 25.95 3.46
N ASP A 370 3.25 25.00 2.91
CA ASP A 370 4.71 24.96 3.02
C ASP A 370 5.37 26.19 2.40
N ASP A 371 6.57 26.52 2.87
CA ASP A 371 7.24 27.74 2.45
C ASP A 371 8.00 27.58 1.14
N GLU A 372 8.62 28.67 0.69
CA GLU A 372 9.29 28.70 -0.59
C GLU A 372 10.65 28.00 -0.60
N TRP A 373 11.19 27.51 0.51
CA TRP A 373 12.57 27.04 0.55
C TRP A 373 12.74 25.65 -0.06
N GLY A 374 13.51 25.58 -1.15
CA GLY A 374 13.86 24.32 -1.81
C GLY A 374 15.01 23.54 -1.16
N GLY A 375 15.63 24.08 -0.10
CA GLY A 375 16.86 23.52 0.45
C GLY A 375 18.12 23.96 -0.30
N ILE A 376 19.22 23.23 -0.10
CA ILE A 376 20.54 23.57 -0.67
C ILE A 376 20.59 23.28 -2.18
N LEU A 377 19.80 22.32 -2.66
CA LEU A 377 19.87 21.80 -4.02
C LEU A 377 18.69 22.19 -4.90
N GLU A 378 17.63 22.80 -4.35
CA GLU A 378 16.46 23.22 -5.11
C GLU A 378 16.20 24.73 -4.95
N PRO A 379 15.77 25.41 -6.03
CA PRO A 379 15.48 26.84 -5.96
C PRO A 379 14.24 27.10 -5.11
N ASN A 380 14.16 28.31 -4.57
CA ASN A 380 12.97 28.69 -3.83
C ASN A 380 11.72 28.71 -4.74
N ASN A 381 10.61 28.15 -4.26
CA ASN A 381 9.37 28.01 -5.00
C ASN A 381 8.14 28.27 -4.10
N PRO A 382 7.45 29.42 -4.25
CA PRO A 382 6.28 29.76 -3.43
C PRO A 382 5.00 29.02 -3.87
N SER A 383 5.10 27.93 -4.65
CA SER A 383 3.92 27.25 -5.20
C SER A 383 3.00 26.72 -4.12
N PHE A 384 3.51 26.19 -3.02
CA PHE A 384 2.67 25.58 -1.99
C PHE A 384 1.75 26.60 -1.30
N THR A 385 2.29 27.73 -0.82
CA THR A 385 1.46 28.82 -0.29
C THR A 385 0.48 29.35 -1.34
N ARG A 386 0.93 29.57 -2.58
CA ARG A 386 0.05 30.08 -3.66
C ARG A 386 -1.09 29.11 -3.95
N ASP A 387 -0.80 27.83 -4.07
CA ASP A 387 -1.77 26.79 -4.40
C ASP A 387 -2.75 26.59 -3.22
N THR A 388 -2.28 26.73 -1.98
CA THR A 388 -3.13 26.75 -0.77
C THR A 388 -4.07 27.96 -0.77
N GLU A 389 -3.58 29.15 -1.13
CA GLU A 389 -4.39 30.37 -1.24
C GLU A 389 -5.44 30.27 -2.37
N ILE A 390 -5.12 29.57 -3.46
CA ILE A 390 -6.09 29.29 -4.53
C ILE A 390 -7.25 28.45 -4.00
N ILE A 391 -6.96 27.38 -3.24
CA ILE A 391 -7.99 26.55 -2.60
C ILE A 391 -8.82 27.38 -1.62
N ALA A 392 -8.15 28.15 -0.78
CA ALA A 392 -8.78 29.06 0.19
C ALA A 392 -9.82 29.98 -0.46
N ARG A 393 -9.48 30.56 -1.62
CA ARG A 393 -10.32 31.56 -2.30
C ARG A 393 -11.41 30.97 -3.18
N HIS A 394 -11.16 29.81 -3.79
CA HIS A 394 -11.97 29.34 -4.91
C HIS A 394 -12.66 28.00 -4.67
N ASP A 395 -12.16 27.18 -3.75
CA ASP A 395 -12.63 25.81 -3.56
C ASP A 395 -13.20 25.58 -2.15
N ILE A 396 -12.83 26.38 -1.14
CA ILE A 396 -13.47 26.41 0.18
C ILE A 396 -14.57 27.50 0.21
N PRO A 397 -15.82 27.18 0.61
CA PRO A 397 -16.87 28.17 0.75
C PRO A 397 -16.51 29.30 1.72
N SER A 398 -16.88 30.53 1.38
CA SER A 398 -16.58 31.73 2.20
C SER A 398 -17.29 31.77 3.55
N LEU A 399 -18.27 30.88 3.76
CA LEU A 399 -18.97 30.73 5.04
C LEU A 399 -18.09 30.10 6.13
N PHE A 400 -17.01 29.40 5.76
CA PHE A 400 -16.10 28.82 6.73
C PHE A 400 -15.09 29.85 7.24
N ASN A 401 -14.83 29.81 8.55
CA ASN A 401 -13.73 30.50 9.19
C ASN A 401 -12.40 29.83 8.80
N GLN A 402 -11.68 30.47 7.89
CA GLN A 402 -10.41 29.96 7.36
C GLN A 402 -9.23 30.37 8.24
N VAL A 403 -8.56 29.39 8.82
CA VAL A 403 -7.37 29.56 9.65
C VAL A 403 -6.14 29.25 8.80
N LYS A 404 -5.38 30.28 8.42
CA LYS A 404 -4.23 30.16 7.52
C LYS A 404 -2.94 30.07 8.32
N ILE A 405 -2.16 29.03 8.05
CA ILE A 405 -0.82 28.80 8.62
C ILE A 405 0.13 28.65 7.44
N TYR A 406 0.64 29.77 6.94
CA TYR A 406 1.62 29.79 5.85
C TYR A 406 3.01 29.83 6.43
N LEU A 407 3.80 28.79 6.17
CA LEU A 407 5.10 28.63 6.80
C LEU A 407 6.00 29.84 6.50
N MET A 408 5.87 30.50 5.34
CA MET A 408 6.60 31.72 4.98
C MET A 408 6.43 32.89 5.97
N GLU A 409 5.37 32.91 6.77
CA GLU A 409 5.09 33.95 7.78
C GLU A 409 5.79 33.69 9.12
N TYR A 410 6.35 32.49 9.30
CA TYR A 410 7.00 32.08 10.54
C TYR A 410 8.53 32.03 10.38
N PRO A 411 9.29 32.58 11.33
CA PRO A 411 10.75 32.55 11.28
C PRO A 411 11.29 31.13 11.49
N ARG A 412 12.40 30.82 10.82
CA ARG A 412 13.21 29.63 11.12
C ARG A 412 14.07 29.85 12.36
N ASP A 413 14.29 28.80 13.14
CA ASP A 413 15.29 28.79 14.21
C ASP A 413 16.69 28.39 13.69
N SER A 414 17.66 28.27 14.59
CA SER A 414 19.04 27.88 14.27
C SER A 414 19.18 26.46 13.73
N SER A 415 18.19 25.58 13.98
CA SER A 415 18.14 24.20 13.50
C SER A 415 17.43 24.09 12.15
N GLY A 416 16.90 25.19 11.63
CA GLY A 416 16.10 25.22 10.40
C GLY A 416 14.64 24.84 10.61
N GLU A 417 14.18 24.65 11.86
CA GLU A 417 12.78 24.35 12.19
C GLU A 417 11.94 25.62 12.28
N LYS A 418 10.61 25.48 12.20
CA LYS A 418 9.65 26.58 12.42
C LYS A 418 8.77 26.28 13.64
N PRO A 419 9.30 26.38 14.87
CA PRO A 419 8.58 25.97 16.08
C PRO A 419 7.28 26.76 16.30
N GLN A 420 7.23 28.04 15.92
CA GLN A 420 6.01 28.85 16.03
C GLN A 420 4.90 28.40 15.07
N ALA A 421 5.26 27.90 13.88
CA ALA A 421 4.30 27.32 12.94
C ALA A 421 3.76 25.98 13.47
N ARG A 422 4.65 25.14 14.02
CA ARG A 422 4.29 23.88 14.69
C ARG A 422 3.34 24.11 15.86
N GLU A 423 3.67 25.05 16.75
CA GLU A 423 2.82 25.42 17.88
C GLU A 423 1.47 25.98 17.43
N ALA A 424 1.46 26.80 16.37
CA ALA A 424 0.22 27.29 15.78
C ALA A 424 -0.64 26.11 15.28
N LEU A 425 -0.08 25.21 14.47
CA LEU A 425 -0.83 24.08 13.93
C LEU A 425 -1.42 23.18 15.04
N ILE A 426 -0.61 22.79 16.02
CA ILE A 426 -1.08 21.97 17.15
C ILE A 426 -2.21 22.69 17.91
N ARG A 427 -2.05 23.98 18.20
CA ARG A 427 -3.07 24.78 18.90
C ARG A 427 -4.37 24.84 18.11
N GLU A 428 -4.31 25.06 16.80
CA GLU A 428 -5.51 25.20 15.98
C GLU A 428 -6.23 23.87 15.78
N ILE A 429 -5.51 22.74 15.70
CA ILE A 429 -6.08 21.39 15.74
C ILE A 429 -6.76 21.15 17.08
N ASN A 430 -6.12 21.48 18.22
CA ASN A 430 -6.69 21.34 19.57
C ASN A 430 -7.98 22.16 19.80
N ARG A 431 -8.13 23.28 19.08
CA ARG A 431 -9.38 24.04 19.06
C ARG A 431 -10.50 23.34 18.29
N GLY A 432 -10.14 22.44 17.37
CA GLY A 432 -11.06 21.66 16.53
C GLY A 432 -11.34 22.36 15.19
N ALA A 433 -11.48 21.59 14.12
CA ALA A 433 -11.84 22.09 12.79
C ALA A 433 -12.60 20.99 12.04
N ILE A 434 -13.37 21.35 11.01
CA ILE A 434 -14.00 20.36 10.13
C ILE A 434 -13.00 19.77 9.15
N LEU A 435 -12.03 20.59 8.72
CA LEU A 435 -11.01 20.24 7.75
C LEU A 435 -9.64 20.80 8.15
N CYS A 436 -8.60 20.03 7.83
CA CYS A 436 -7.23 20.50 7.83
C CYS A 436 -6.55 20.12 6.51
N ASN A 437 -6.29 21.13 5.69
CA ASN A 437 -5.62 21.00 4.41
C ASN A 437 -4.13 21.30 4.55
N TYR A 438 -3.26 20.43 4.03
CA TYR A 438 -1.83 20.69 3.94
C TYR A 438 -1.34 20.52 2.50
N ILE A 439 -0.53 21.47 2.02
CA ILE A 439 0.17 21.38 0.74
C ILE A 439 1.65 21.68 0.95
N GLY A 440 2.51 20.74 0.59
CA GLY A 440 3.94 20.87 0.84
C GLY A 440 4.75 19.59 0.69
N HIS A 441 5.96 19.62 1.23
CA HIS A 441 6.83 18.46 1.33
C HIS A 441 6.45 17.54 2.49
N GLY A 442 6.94 16.31 2.47
CA GLY A 442 6.68 15.40 3.56
C GLY A 442 7.15 13.99 3.27
N ASN A 443 7.04 13.17 4.30
CA ASN A 443 7.28 11.75 4.26
C ASN A 443 6.29 11.03 5.19
N TYR A 444 6.53 9.75 5.45
CA TYR A 444 5.67 8.95 6.33
C TYR A 444 5.45 9.54 7.73
N ASP A 445 6.40 10.31 8.29
CA ASP A 445 6.31 10.81 9.66
C ASP A 445 6.33 12.34 9.79
N VAL A 446 6.64 13.08 8.72
CA VAL A 446 6.93 14.52 8.79
C VAL A 446 6.18 15.31 7.73
N LEU A 447 5.63 16.46 8.11
CA LEU A 447 5.20 17.54 7.22
C LEU A 447 6.24 18.68 7.21
N ALA A 448 6.61 19.14 6.01
CA ALA A 448 7.63 20.15 5.71
C ALA A 448 9.07 19.81 6.19
N HIS A 449 10.09 20.41 5.57
CA HIS A 449 11.48 20.25 6.05
C HIS A 449 11.68 20.88 7.44
N GLU A 450 10.83 21.86 7.77
CA GLU A 450 10.82 22.67 8.98
C GLU A 450 10.14 21.97 10.17
N HIS A 451 9.71 20.71 10.00
CA HIS A 451 9.03 19.88 11.01
C HIS A 451 7.76 20.54 11.58
N VAL A 452 6.84 20.99 10.71
CA VAL A 452 5.59 21.65 11.17
C VAL A 452 4.64 20.68 11.86
N LEU A 453 4.71 19.40 11.53
CA LEU A 453 4.09 18.32 12.28
C LEU A 453 4.89 17.02 12.10
N ARG A 454 5.26 16.39 13.23
CA ARG A 454 5.91 15.07 13.27
C ARG A 454 4.97 14.05 13.90
N GLY A 455 4.57 13.03 13.16
CA GLY A 455 3.66 11.99 13.62
C GLY A 455 4.10 11.36 14.94
N SER A 456 5.35 10.90 14.98
CA SER A 456 5.95 10.21 16.11
C SER A 456 6.15 11.06 17.37
N ALA A 457 6.25 12.40 17.23
CA ALA A 457 6.56 13.30 18.34
C ALA A 457 5.39 14.21 18.76
N ASP A 458 4.50 14.56 17.82
CA ASP A 458 3.56 15.66 17.98
C ASP A 458 2.09 15.21 18.06
N VAL A 459 1.73 14.06 17.47
CA VAL A 459 0.33 13.59 17.51
C VAL A 459 -0.14 13.31 18.93
N GLY A 460 0.76 12.89 19.83
CA GLY A 460 0.45 12.72 21.25
C GLY A 460 0.14 14.03 22.01
N LEU A 461 0.39 15.20 21.39
CA LEU A 461 0.03 16.52 21.92
C LEU A 461 -1.36 17.00 21.46
N LEU A 462 -2.03 16.20 20.64
CA LEU A 462 -3.38 16.50 20.16
C LEU A 462 -4.40 16.06 21.22
N GLU A 463 -5.14 17.04 21.73
CA GLU A 463 -6.14 16.91 22.79
C GLU A 463 -7.48 17.54 22.34
N ASN A 464 -7.78 17.45 21.03
CA ASN A 464 -8.99 18.01 20.43
C ASN A 464 -10.27 17.25 20.76
N GLY A 465 -10.21 16.16 21.54
CA GLY A 465 -11.40 15.39 21.93
C GLY A 465 -12.13 14.84 20.70
N ARG A 466 -13.46 15.01 20.63
CA ARG A 466 -14.26 14.57 19.48
C ARG A 466 -14.45 15.66 18.41
N LYS A 467 -13.75 16.80 18.51
CA LYS A 467 -13.69 17.85 17.48
C LYS A 467 -12.64 17.50 16.43
N LEU A 468 -12.94 16.48 15.63
CA LEU A 468 -11.98 15.77 14.80
C LEU A 468 -11.95 16.32 13.36
N PRO A 469 -10.87 16.99 12.93
CA PRO A 469 -10.73 17.39 11.53
C PRO A 469 -10.58 16.19 10.61
N PHE A 470 -11.11 16.34 9.40
CA PHE A 470 -10.75 15.51 8.27
C PHE A 470 -9.53 16.12 7.56
N PHE A 471 -8.48 15.33 7.40
CA PHE A 471 -7.21 15.80 6.84
C PHE A 471 -7.12 15.53 5.33
N PHE A 472 -6.61 16.50 4.59
CA PHE A 472 -6.16 16.27 3.22
C PHE A 472 -4.70 16.68 3.10
N PHE A 473 -3.81 15.72 2.84
CA PHE A 473 -2.38 15.96 2.68
C PHE A 473 -1.98 15.87 1.21
N SER A 474 -1.73 17.02 0.59
CA SER A 474 -1.15 17.15 -0.76
C SER A 474 0.37 17.00 -0.73
N SER A 475 0.86 15.89 -0.17
CA SER A 475 2.28 15.63 0.06
C SER A 475 2.62 14.15 -0.10
N CYS A 476 3.91 13.80 -0.10
CA CYS A 476 4.42 12.47 -0.41
C CYS A 476 4.36 11.53 0.80
N SER A 477 3.83 10.32 0.59
CA SER A 477 3.94 9.18 1.51
C SER A 477 3.43 9.40 2.95
N ASN A 478 2.59 10.41 3.22
CA ASN A 478 2.06 10.65 4.56
C ASN A 478 1.10 9.55 5.06
N ALA A 479 0.54 8.74 4.16
CA ALA A 479 -0.27 7.56 4.47
C ALA A 479 0.44 6.27 4.03
N HIS A 480 1.77 6.20 4.19
CA HIS A 480 2.52 4.97 3.95
C HIS A 480 2.22 3.93 5.04
N PHE A 481 0.99 3.42 5.03
CA PHE A 481 0.42 2.54 6.06
C PHE A 481 0.91 1.10 5.96
N ASP A 482 1.37 0.71 4.79
CA ASP A 482 1.75 -0.66 4.49
C ASP A 482 3.19 -1.00 4.88
N ASP A 483 3.80 -0.18 5.74
CA ASP A 483 5.10 -0.45 6.37
C ASP A 483 4.91 -1.33 7.61
N PRO A 484 5.45 -2.56 7.64
CA PRO A 484 5.20 -3.51 8.73
C PRO A 484 5.82 -3.08 10.08
N VAL A 485 6.67 -2.04 10.10
CA VAL A 485 7.40 -1.61 11.30
C VAL A 485 7.02 -0.20 11.73
N ARG A 486 6.58 0.66 10.82
CA ARG A 486 6.45 2.10 11.07
C ARG A 486 5.05 2.62 10.73
N LEU A 487 4.37 3.13 11.74
CA LEU A 487 3.15 3.92 11.54
C LEU A 487 3.48 5.27 10.90
N SER A 488 2.74 5.58 9.84
CA SER A 488 2.66 6.88 9.21
C SER A 488 1.93 7.91 10.08
N ILE A 489 2.12 9.19 9.77
CA ILE A 489 1.44 10.30 10.42
C ILE A 489 -0.08 10.22 10.25
N SER A 490 -0.55 9.72 9.11
CA SER A 490 -1.99 9.58 8.84
C SER A 490 -2.61 8.48 9.70
N GLU A 491 -1.93 7.34 9.88
CA GLU A 491 -2.36 6.30 10.82
C GLU A 491 -2.38 6.83 12.25
N ARG A 492 -1.32 7.52 12.69
CA ARG A 492 -1.25 8.08 14.05
C ARG A 492 -2.39 9.05 14.33
N LEU A 493 -2.73 9.92 13.38
CA LEU A 493 -3.86 10.85 13.49
C LEU A 493 -5.18 10.09 13.62
N LEU A 494 -5.38 9.05 12.81
CA LEU A 494 -6.60 8.25 12.82
C LEU A 494 -6.71 7.33 14.04
N LEU A 495 -5.60 6.84 14.60
CA LEU A 495 -5.58 5.91 15.74
C LEU A 495 -5.49 6.61 17.10
N SER A 496 -5.28 7.94 17.14
CA SER A 496 -5.21 8.69 18.40
C SER A 496 -6.51 8.57 19.21
N ASP A 497 -6.35 8.29 20.51
CA ASP A 497 -7.43 8.09 21.48
C ASP A 497 -7.90 9.41 22.15
N LYS A 498 -7.02 10.40 22.24
CA LYS A 498 -7.28 11.73 22.85
C LYS A 498 -7.75 12.80 21.86
N GLY A 499 -7.75 12.47 20.57
CA GLY A 499 -8.05 13.43 19.51
C GLY A 499 -7.59 12.91 18.16
N GLY A 500 -6.84 13.75 17.43
CA GLY A 500 -6.36 13.44 16.09
C GLY A 500 -7.41 13.78 15.02
N GLY A 501 -7.65 12.86 14.10
CA GLY A 501 -8.54 13.06 12.95
C GLY A 501 -9.68 12.05 12.85
N ILE A 502 -10.70 12.42 12.07
CA ILE A 502 -11.82 11.53 11.72
C ILE A 502 -11.57 10.75 10.42
N GLY A 503 -10.62 11.23 9.62
CA GLY A 503 -10.19 10.60 8.38
C GLY A 503 -9.07 11.40 7.72
N VAL A 504 -8.31 10.75 6.84
CA VAL A 504 -7.18 11.34 6.12
C VAL A 504 -7.17 10.88 4.67
N ILE A 505 -7.13 11.83 3.73
CA ILE A 505 -6.75 11.55 2.33
C ILE A 505 -5.29 11.96 2.15
N ALA A 506 -4.44 10.99 1.83
CA ALA A 506 -3.01 11.21 1.70
C ALA A 506 -2.39 10.18 0.76
N SER A 507 -1.17 10.47 0.27
CA SER A 507 -0.46 9.53 -0.57
C SER A 507 0.35 8.51 0.23
N THR A 508 0.44 7.29 -0.29
CA THR A 508 1.22 6.18 0.31
C THR A 508 2.62 6.11 -0.27
N ARG A 509 2.79 6.60 -1.51
CA ARG A 509 4.05 6.62 -2.26
C ARG A 509 4.42 8.04 -2.68
N LYS A 510 5.58 8.18 -3.34
CA LYS A 510 6.03 9.46 -3.90
C LYS A 510 5.06 9.98 -4.97
N THR A 511 4.64 11.23 -4.81
CA THR A 511 3.73 11.97 -5.69
C THR A 511 4.34 13.31 -6.12
N PHE A 512 3.60 14.07 -6.93
CA PHE A 512 4.05 15.33 -7.52
C PHE A 512 3.02 16.44 -7.30
N ASN A 513 3.53 17.64 -7.00
CA ASN A 513 2.70 18.79 -6.58
C ASN A 513 1.51 19.05 -7.53
N ARG A 514 1.75 19.08 -8.85
CA ARG A 514 0.68 19.34 -9.84
C ARG A 514 -0.49 18.35 -9.72
N GLY A 515 -0.21 17.05 -9.55
CA GLY A 515 -1.24 16.03 -9.39
C GLY A 515 -1.94 16.13 -8.05
N ASN A 516 -1.17 16.40 -6.97
CA ASN A 516 -1.70 16.53 -5.61
C ASN A 516 -2.71 17.68 -5.52
N VAL A 517 -2.32 18.88 -5.99
CA VAL A 517 -3.18 20.07 -5.98
C VAL A 517 -4.41 19.86 -6.85
N ALA A 518 -4.29 19.23 -8.03
CA ALA A 518 -5.44 18.97 -8.89
C ALA A 518 -6.48 18.06 -8.21
N LEU A 519 -6.03 16.97 -7.59
CA LEU A 519 -6.89 16.04 -6.85
C LEU A 519 -7.55 16.73 -5.66
N ASN A 520 -6.78 17.50 -4.89
CA ASN A 520 -7.24 18.27 -3.73
C ASN A 520 -8.34 19.28 -4.09
N ARG A 521 -8.11 20.09 -5.13
CA ARG A 521 -9.11 21.05 -5.61
C ARG A 521 -10.38 20.36 -6.09
N ASN A 522 -10.22 19.26 -6.83
CA ASN A 522 -11.37 18.49 -7.28
C ASN A 522 -12.15 17.91 -6.10
N PHE A 523 -11.47 17.39 -5.07
CA PHE A 523 -12.11 16.87 -3.85
C PHE A 523 -12.98 17.93 -3.19
N TYR A 524 -12.46 19.12 -2.92
CA TYR A 524 -13.26 20.18 -2.31
C TYR A 524 -14.43 20.64 -3.19
N ARG A 525 -14.25 20.70 -4.51
CA ARG A 525 -15.36 21.01 -5.43
C ARG A 525 -16.47 19.97 -5.42
N VAL A 526 -16.14 18.68 -5.25
CA VAL A 526 -17.16 17.63 -5.12
C VAL A 526 -17.82 17.72 -3.74
N LEU A 527 -17.00 17.76 -2.69
CA LEU A 527 -17.42 17.76 -1.29
C LEU A 527 -18.38 18.92 -0.98
N PHE A 528 -18.07 20.13 -1.46
CA PHE A 528 -18.89 21.33 -1.26
C PHE A 528 -19.86 21.61 -2.40
N GLY A 529 -19.83 20.82 -3.49
CA GLY A 529 -20.74 20.97 -4.62
C GLY A 529 -22.15 20.44 -4.34
N GLY A 530 -22.31 19.63 -3.29
CA GLY A 530 -23.60 19.15 -2.81
C GLY A 530 -23.67 19.23 -1.28
N ARG A 531 -24.89 19.17 -0.73
CA ARG A 531 -25.09 19.01 0.71
C ARG A 531 -24.86 17.55 1.08
N ASP A 532 -24.19 17.31 2.20
CA ASP A 532 -24.08 15.98 2.82
C ASP A 532 -23.38 14.91 1.93
N VAL A 533 -22.38 15.32 1.15
CA VAL A 533 -21.61 14.40 0.30
C VAL A 533 -20.67 13.56 1.17
N PRO A 534 -20.75 12.22 1.15
CA PRO A 534 -19.79 11.37 1.86
C PRO A 534 -18.37 11.55 1.31
N VAL A 535 -17.39 11.52 2.21
CA VAL A 535 -15.98 11.78 1.88
C VAL A 535 -15.41 10.82 0.83
N GLY A 536 -15.84 9.56 0.84
CA GLY A 536 -15.44 8.57 -0.17
C GLY A 536 -15.97 8.91 -1.57
N MET A 537 -17.23 9.36 -1.68
CA MET A 537 -17.81 9.80 -2.95
C MET A 537 -17.17 11.10 -3.46
N ALA A 538 -16.84 12.02 -2.54
CA ALA A 538 -16.06 13.20 -2.89
C ALA A 538 -14.68 12.83 -3.44
N PHE A 539 -14.03 11.81 -2.86
CA PHE A 539 -12.73 11.33 -3.31
C PHE A 539 -12.78 10.65 -4.69
N VAL A 540 -13.69 9.69 -4.89
CA VAL A 540 -13.92 9.03 -6.19
C VAL A 540 -14.30 10.06 -7.26
N GLY A 541 -15.24 10.96 -6.94
CA GLY A 541 -15.64 12.03 -7.84
C GLY A 541 -14.52 13.02 -8.15
N ALA A 542 -13.51 13.16 -7.29
CA ALA A 542 -12.33 13.97 -7.55
C ALA A 542 -11.38 13.29 -8.54
N VAL A 543 -11.17 11.99 -8.37
CA VAL A 543 -10.38 11.13 -9.27
C VAL A 543 -10.98 11.15 -10.67
N GLY A 544 -12.30 10.97 -10.80
CA GLY A 544 -13.02 11.01 -12.09
C GLY A 544 -12.97 12.36 -12.82
N ARG A 545 -12.60 13.45 -12.13
CA ARG A 545 -12.42 14.78 -12.73
C ARG A 545 -10.97 15.06 -13.14
N LEU A 546 -10.04 14.14 -12.93
CA LEU A 546 -8.64 14.31 -13.31
C LEU A 546 -8.43 14.03 -14.80
N SER A 547 -7.45 14.73 -15.38
CA SER A 547 -6.94 14.36 -16.70
C SER A 547 -6.13 13.05 -16.61
N PRO A 548 -6.12 12.22 -17.68
CA PRO A 548 -5.43 10.92 -17.65
C PRO A 548 -3.95 10.98 -17.26
N ASP A 549 -3.23 12.06 -17.59
CA ASP A 549 -1.81 12.25 -17.23
C ASP A 549 -1.57 12.36 -15.71
N LEU A 550 -2.60 12.71 -14.93
CA LEU A 550 -2.52 12.84 -13.48
C LEU A 550 -3.02 11.60 -12.73
N MET A 551 -3.62 10.63 -13.43
CA MET A 551 -4.20 9.43 -12.82
C MET A 551 -3.16 8.58 -12.08
N HIS A 552 -1.95 8.43 -12.66
CA HIS A 552 -0.86 7.70 -12.00
C HIS A 552 -0.45 8.34 -10.66
N ASN A 553 -0.63 9.65 -10.50
CA ASN A 553 -0.39 10.33 -9.24
C ASN A 553 -1.52 10.07 -8.23
N ALA A 554 -2.77 10.14 -8.68
CA ALA A 554 -3.95 9.95 -7.84
C ALA A 554 -4.11 8.51 -7.33
N ARG A 555 -3.70 7.50 -8.12
CA ARG A 555 -3.74 6.09 -7.69
C ARG A 555 -2.92 5.78 -6.44
N LYS A 556 -1.98 6.65 -6.08
CA LYS A 556 -1.14 6.53 -4.87
C LYS A 556 -1.79 7.16 -3.65
N PHE A 557 -2.98 7.74 -3.77
CA PHE A 557 -3.75 8.29 -2.66
C PHE A 557 -4.74 7.26 -2.14
N VAL A 558 -4.90 7.24 -0.83
CA VAL A 558 -5.87 6.42 -0.13
C VAL A 558 -6.71 7.29 0.80
N LEU A 559 -7.89 6.80 1.13
CA LEU A 559 -8.70 7.31 2.21
C LEU A 559 -8.50 6.41 3.44
N LEU A 560 -7.73 6.90 4.42
CA LEU A 560 -7.69 6.28 5.75
C LEU A 560 -8.86 6.84 6.56
N GLY A 561 -9.92 6.06 6.72
CA GLY A 561 -11.19 6.47 7.31
C GLY A 561 -12.37 5.75 6.66
N ASP A 562 -13.57 6.01 7.20
CA ASP A 562 -14.80 5.46 6.65
C ASP A 562 -15.24 6.21 5.37
N PRO A 563 -15.39 5.53 4.21
CA PRO A 563 -15.80 6.18 2.97
C PRO A 563 -17.24 6.70 2.98
N ALA A 564 -18.11 6.17 3.85
CA ALA A 564 -19.48 6.64 4.01
C ALA A 564 -19.61 7.84 4.97
N LEU A 565 -18.52 8.21 5.65
CA LEU A 565 -18.49 9.33 6.60
C LEU A 565 -18.96 10.62 5.93
N ARG A 566 -19.85 11.32 6.61
CA ARG A 566 -20.22 12.71 6.29
C ARG A 566 -19.54 13.65 7.27
N LEU A 567 -18.95 14.71 6.74
CA LEU A 567 -18.39 15.75 7.59
C LEU A 567 -19.52 16.40 8.40
N ALA A 568 -19.23 16.72 9.67
CA ALA A 568 -20.20 17.29 10.60
C ALA A 568 -20.46 18.78 10.29
N MET A 569 -20.81 19.08 9.03
CA MET A 569 -21.08 20.42 8.51
C MET A 569 -22.24 21.06 9.29
N PRO A 570 -22.24 22.39 9.45
CA PRO A 570 -23.35 23.11 10.07
C PRO A 570 -24.68 22.79 9.37
N GLU A 571 -25.72 22.48 10.15
CA GLU A 571 -27.06 22.18 9.62
C GLU A 571 -27.81 23.46 9.20
N PHE A 572 -27.43 24.58 9.81
CA PHE A 572 -28.01 25.90 9.62
C PHE A 572 -26.99 26.84 8.99
N GLU A 573 -27.48 27.74 8.14
CA GLU A 573 -26.71 28.85 7.59
C GLU A 573 -27.17 30.16 8.25
N VAL A 574 -26.23 30.95 8.77
CA VAL A 574 -26.53 32.27 9.35
C VAL A 574 -26.17 33.34 8.33
N LYS A 575 -27.17 34.07 7.83
CA LYS A 575 -26.97 35.22 6.96
C LYS A 575 -27.02 36.50 7.78
N LEU A 576 -25.84 37.07 8.02
CA LEU A 576 -25.71 38.31 8.77
C LEU A 576 -25.88 39.53 7.84
N SER A 577 -26.66 40.50 8.31
CA SER A 577 -26.75 41.85 7.80
C SER A 577 -26.01 42.78 8.75
N ALA A 578 -24.81 43.20 8.34
CA ALA A 578 -23.94 44.12 9.06
C ALA A 578 -23.32 45.15 8.09
N PRO A 579 -22.88 46.33 8.58
CA PRO A 579 -22.13 47.29 7.78
C PRO A 579 -20.86 46.69 7.17
N ASP A 580 -20.50 47.09 5.96
CA ASP A 580 -19.30 46.61 5.24
C ASP A 580 -17.97 47.04 5.89
N SER A 581 -18.02 48.08 6.73
CA SER A 581 -16.88 48.72 7.34
C SER A 581 -17.18 49.05 8.80
N ILE A 582 -16.27 48.64 9.69
CA ILE A 582 -16.35 48.93 11.12
C ILE A 582 -15.40 50.09 11.42
N LYS A 583 -15.91 51.15 12.08
CA LYS A 583 -15.08 52.23 12.62
C LYS A 583 -14.77 51.97 14.09
N ALA A 584 -13.55 52.32 14.50
CA ALA A 584 -13.16 52.23 15.91
C ALA A 584 -14.17 53.00 16.80
N LEU A 585 -14.59 52.36 17.89
CA LEU A 585 -15.56 52.89 18.87
C LEU A 585 -16.98 53.15 18.34
N ALA A 586 -17.32 52.69 17.13
CA ALA A 586 -18.68 52.80 16.62
C ALA A 586 -19.59 51.74 17.26
N GLU A 587 -20.82 52.14 17.62
CA GLU A 587 -21.89 51.19 17.93
C GLU A 587 -22.37 50.54 16.63
N LEU A 588 -22.38 49.21 16.60
CA LEU A 588 -22.81 48.41 15.46
C LEU A 588 -24.07 47.64 15.83
N LYS A 589 -25.09 47.76 15.00
CA LYS A 589 -26.24 46.86 15.04
C LYS A 589 -26.01 45.75 14.03
N VAL A 590 -25.91 44.51 14.52
CA VAL A 590 -25.88 43.30 13.71
C VAL A 590 -27.26 42.64 13.81
N SER A 591 -27.81 42.28 12.66
CA SER A 591 -29.04 41.47 12.56
C SER A 591 -28.79 40.34 11.57
N GLY A 592 -29.58 39.30 11.59
CA GLY A 592 -29.43 38.21 10.63
C GLY A 592 -30.62 37.27 10.63
N GLU A 593 -30.60 36.37 9.67
CA GLU A 593 -31.61 35.34 9.47
C GLU A 593 -30.93 33.98 9.48
N VAL A 594 -31.60 32.99 10.06
CA VAL A 594 -31.13 31.61 10.11
C VAL A 594 -31.88 30.82 9.05
N TYR A 595 -31.14 30.10 8.21
CA TYR A 595 -31.69 29.27 7.15
C TYR A 595 -31.40 27.79 7.43
N ARG A 596 -32.36 26.93 7.10
CA ARG A 596 -32.23 25.47 7.08
C ARG A 596 -32.60 25.01 5.67
N ASP A 597 -31.70 24.29 5.01
CA ASP A 597 -31.92 23.79 3.64
C ASP A 597 -32.29 24.85 2.60
N GLY A 598 -31.81 26.09 2.77
CA GLY A 598 -32.10 27.22 1.88
C GLY A 598 -33.43 27.92 2.18
N GLU A 599 -34.21 27.42 3.14
CA GLU A 599 -35.45 28.04 3.62
C GLU A 599 -35.22 28.77 4.94
N LEU A 600 -35.99 29.82 5.20
CA LEU A 600 -35.91 30.56 6.46
C LEU A 600 -36.38 29.67 7.61
N ALA A 601 -35.53 29.46 8.61
CA ALA A 601 -35.86 28.69 9.80
C ALA A 601 -36.61 29.57 10.80
N GLU A 602 -37.90 29.83 10.52
CA GLU A 602 -38.77 30.64 11.40
C GLU A 602 -38.96 30.03 12.80
N ASP A 603 -38.74 28.72 12.92
CA ASP A 603 -38.81 27.93 14.15
C ASP A 603 -37.50 27.94 14.97
N PHE A 604 -36.44 28.59 14.48
CA PHE A 604 -35.15 28.56 15.14
C PHE A 604 -35.22 29.24 16.52
N ASN A 605 -34.91 28.45 17.56
CA ASN A 605 -34.74 28.93 18.92
C ASN A 605 -33.38 28.43 19.45
N GLY A 606 -32.40 29.31 19.47
CA GLY A 606 -31.04 28.99 19.89
C GLY A 606 -30.15 30.21 20.04
N GLU A 607 -28.90 29.98 20.37
CA GLU A 607 -27.88 31.02 20.49
C GLU A 607 -27.07 31.11 19.20
N VAL A 608 -26.68 32.34 18.82
CA VAL A 608 -25.76 32.60 17.72
C VAL A 608 -24.46 33.12 18.31
N LEU A 609 -23.36 32.44 18.03
CA LEU A 609 -22.03 32.95 18.35
C LEU A 609 -21.57 33.87 17.21
N LEU A 610 -21.28 35.13 17.55
CA LEU A 610 -20.73 36.11 16.62
C LEU A 610 -19.26 36.35 16.93
N GLU A 611 -18.40 36.06 15.97
CA GLU A 611 -16.98 36.41 16.01
C GLU A 611 -16.72 37.53 15.00
N ILE A 612 -16.00 38.56 15.44
CA ILE A 612 -15.62 39.71 14.60
C ILE A 612 -14.10 39.65 14.40
N PHE A 613 -13.68 39.55 13.14
CA PHE A 613 -12.28 39.52 12.74
C PHE A 613 -11.85 40.88 12.20
N ASP A 614 -10.55 41.19 12.33
CA ASP A 614 -9.93 42.31 11.62
C ASP A 614 -9.88 42.00 10.10
N SER A 615 -9.58 43.00 9.29
CA SER A 615 -9.42 42.91 7.84
C SER A 615 -8.60 41.68 7.42
N ALA A 616 -9.10 40.94 6.41
CA ALA A 616 -8.50 39.70 5.98
C ALA A 616 -7.02 39.89 5.59
N ASN A 617 -6.12 39.15 6.24
CA ASN A 617 -4.73 39.04 5.81
C ASN A 617 -4.67 38.35 4.45
N MET A 618 -4.62 39.15 3.38
CA MET A 618 -4.28 38.64 2.07
C MET A 618 -2.78 38.62 1.92
N VAL A 619 -2.20 37.44 1.70
CA VAL A 619 -0.88 37.37 1.09
C VAL A 619 -1.02 37.84 -0.36
N ARG A 620 -0.81 39.14 -0.58
CA ARG A 620 -0.63 39.74 -1.90
C ARG A 620 0.86 39.76 -2.20
N ARG A 621 1.20 39.29 -3.40
CA ARG A 621 2.58 39.27 -3.90
C ARG A 621 3.10 40.68 -4.11
#